data_AF-A0A8J7I8F8-F1
#
_entry.id   AF-A0A8J7I8F8-F1
#
_cell.length_a   1.000
_cell.length_b   1.000
_cell.length_c   1.000
_cell.angle_alpha   90.00
_cell.angle_beta   90.00
_cell.angle_gamma   90.00
#
_symmetry.space_group_name_H-M   'P 1'
#
loop_
_entity.id
_entity.type
_entity.pdbx_description
1 polymer ?
#
loop_
_entity_poly.entity_id
_entity_poly.type
_entity_poly.pdbx_seq_one_letter_code
_entity_poly.pdbx_strand_id
1 'polypeptide(L)'
;MPKKTCQLVIESGNDYVIAVKDNQPKLHRHIQRIAANGLPRSRYIETEKTKNRLTTRTVEVFDDLNGIDLSWAGIKDLIRVQRTGTRGGQPYHEVVCYISSLIHSAREFACGIRGHWSIENRLHWIKDVVMKE
;
A
#
# COMPACT_ATOMS: atom_id res chain seq x y z
N MET A 1 4.87 10.22 4.53
CA MET A 1 4.46 11.34 3.67
C MET A 1 3.42 12.17 4.42
N PRO A 2 3.55 13.51 4.46
CA PRO A 2 2.53 14.38 5.04
C PRO A 2 1.24 14.41 4.22
N LYS A 3 0.10 14.67 4.86
CA LYS A 3 -1.22 14.80 4.22
C LYS A 3 -1.25 15.86 3.11
N LYS A 4 -0.60 17.00 3.34
CA LYS A 4 -0.46 18.07 2.33
C LYS A 4 0.19 17.59 1.04
N THR A 5 1.17 16.69 1.13
CA THR A 5 1.83 16.12 -0.05
C THR A 5 0.88 15.20 -0.81
N CYS A 6 0.04 14.41 -0.12
CA CYS A 6 -1.00 13.62 -0.78
C CYS A 6 -1.98 14.50 -1.56
N GLN A 7 -2.38 15.63 -0.98
CA GLN A 7 -3.26 16.59 -1.65
C GLN A 7 -2.63 17.14 -2.94
N LEU A 8 -1.38 17.60 -2.89
CA LEU A 8 -0.67 18.10 -4.08
C LEU A 8 -0.54 17.04 -5.19
N VAL A 9 -0.32 15.77 -4.82
CA VAL A 9 -0.26 14.67 -5.79
C VAL A 9 -1.59 14.54 -6.53
N ILE A 10 -2.71 14.54 -5.80
CA ILE A 10 -4.06 14.46 -6.39
C ILE A 10 -4.37 15.68 -7.25
N GLU A 11 -4.04 16.89 -6.77
CA GLU A 11 -4.25 18.14 -7.52
C GLU A 11 -3.43 18.19 -8.81
N SER A 12 -2.27 17.54 -8.85
CA SER A 12 -1.45 17.40 -10.06
C SER A 12 -1.94 16.32 -11.05
N GLY A 13 -3.07 15.66 -10.76
CA GLY A 13 -3.61 14.56 -11.57
C GLY A 13 -2.85 13.24 -11.42
N ASN A 14 -2.02 13.11 -10.38
CA ASN A 14 -1.27 11.89 -10.08
C ASN A 14 -1.91 11.11 -8.93
N ASP A 15 -1.51 9.85 -8.79
CA ASP A 15 -1.94 9.00 -7.69
C ASP A 15 -0.80 8.64 -6.75
N TYR A 16 -1.15 8.19 -5.55
CA TYR A 16 -0.19 7.70 -4.57
C TYR A 16 -0.59 6.36 -3.99
N VAL A 17 0.42 5.60 -3.58
CA VAL A 17 0.33 4.51 -2.61
C VAL A 17 1.45 4.69 -1.61
N ILE A 18 1.09 4.82 -0.33
CA ILE A 18 2.06 5.13 0.71
C ILE A 18 1.91 4.20 1.90
N ALA A 19 3.06 3.78 2.44
CA ALA A 19 3.10 3.02 3.67
C ALA A 19 2.71 3.91 4.86
N VAL A 20 1.83 3.40 5.70
CA VAL A 20 1.45 4.01 6.97
C VAL A 20 2.57 3.74 7.96
N LYS A 21 3.35 4.78 8.29
CA LYS A 21 4.48 4.70 9.22
C LYS A 21 4.00 4.80 10.67
N ASP A 22 4.86 4.42 11.62
CA ASP A 22 4.56 4.40 13.06
C ASP A 22 4.10 5.74 13.63
N ASN A 23 4.47 6.86 12.99
CA ASN A 23 4.01 8.20 13.37
C ASN A 23 2.53 8.47 13.03
N GLN A 24 1.81 7.49 12.47
CA GLN A 24 0.37 7.55 12.17
C GLN A 24 -0.40 6.41 12.87
N PRO A 25 -0.31 6.31 14.21
CA PRO A 25 -0.81 5.14 14.95
C PRO A 25 -2.32 4.97 14.86
N LYS A 26 -3.08 6.07 14.71
CA LYS A 26 -4.55 6.03 14.54
C LYS A 26 -4.94 5.35 13.22
N LEU A 27 -4.29 5.74 12.12
CA LEU A 27 -4.56 5.19 10.79
C LEU A 27 -4.18 3.71 10.73
N HIS A 28 -3.00 3.36 11.26
CA HIS A 28 -2.56 1.98 11.33
C HIS A 28 -3.54 1.09 12.11
N ARG A 29 -3.95 1.52 13.31
CA ARG A 29 -4.92 0.79 14.14
C ARG A 29 -6.29 0.66 13.45
N HIS A 30 -6.71 1.69 12.72
CA HIS A 30 -7.97 1.68 12.00
C HIS A 30 -7.98 0.64 10.87
N ILE A 31 -6.92 0.61 10.05
CA ILE A 31 -6.76 -0.39 8.99
C ILE A 31 -6.73 -1.80 9.57
N GLN A 32 -6.01 -2.01 10.69
CA GLN A 32 -6.01 -3.31 11.37
C GLN A 32 -7.41 -3.71 11.87
N ARG A 33 -8.19 -2.76 12.41
CA ARG A 33 -9.56 -3.02 12.87
C ARG A 33 -10.49 -3.40 11.73
N ILE A 34 -10.42 -2.68 10.60
CA ILE A 34 -11.17 -3.04 9.39
C ILE A 34 -10.78 -4.45 8.95
N ALA A 35 -9.48 -4.74 8.89
CA ALA A 35 -9.00 -6.02 8.43
C ALA A 35 -9.21 -7.19 9.41
N ALA A 36 -9.62 -6.91 10.66
CA ALA A 36 -10.01 -7.91 11.65
C ALA A 36 -11.52 -8.22 11.60
N ASN A 37 -12.35 -7.24 11.29
CA ASN A 37 -13.82 -7.36 11.34
C ASN A 37 -14.48 -7.45 9.96
N GLY A 38 -13.79 -6.98 8.91
CA GLY A 38 -14.30 -6.88 7.55
C GLY A 38 -13.74 -7.95 6.64
N LEU A 39 -14.49 -8.24 5.57
CA LEU A 39 -14.02 -9.05 4.46
C LEU A 39 -13.28 -8.15 3.46
N PRO A 40 -12.07 -8.53 3.01
CA PRO A 40 -11.38 -7.75 2.00
C PRO A 40 -12.13 -7.84 0.66
N ARG A 41 -12.24 -6.71 -0.04
CA ARG A 41 -12.72 -6.66 -1.43
C ARG A 41 -11.85 -7.52 -2.35
N SER A 42 -10.55 -7.58 -2.08
CA SER A 42 -9.60 -8.40 -2.83
C SER A 42 -8.54 -8.97 -1.90
N ARG A 43 -8.19 -10.23 -2.08
CA ARG A 43 -7.12 -10.92 -1.35
C ARG A 43 -6.21 -11.66 -2.32
N TYR A 44 -4.90 -11.53 -2.13
CA TYR A 44 -3.88 -12.25 -2.88
C TYR A 44 -2.84 -12.82 -1.93
N ILE A 45 -2.48 -14.09 -2.13
CA ILE A 45 -1.51 -14.79 -1.29
C ILE A 45 -0.41 -15.34 -2.19
N GLU A 46 0.84 -15.09 -1.83
CA GLU A 46 2.02 -15.61 -2.52
C GLU A 46 2.99 -16.20 -1.49
N THR A 47 3.46 -17.42 -1.77
CA THR A 47 4.49 -18.08 -0.95
C THR A 47 5.78 -18.19 -1.75
N GLU A 48 6.87 -17.68 -1.19
CA GLU A 48 8.21 -17.72 -1.75
C GLU A 48 9.12 -18.54 -0.83
N LYS A 49 9.75 -19.59 -1.38
CA LYS A 49 10.72 -20.43 -0.66
C LYS A 49 12.08 -20.32 -1.31
N THR A 50 13.10 -20.04 -0.50
CA THR A 50 14.51 -20.10 -0.84
C THR A 50 15.22 -21.02 0.15
N LYS A 51 16.52 -21.27 -0.04
CA LYS A 51 17.30 -22.18 0.83
C LYS A 51 17.17 -21.85 2.32
N ASN A 52 17.17 -20.55 2.67
CA ASN A 52 17.20 -20.08 4.07
C ASN A 52 15.98 -19.26 4.48
N ARG A 53 14.97 -19.14 3.60
CA ARG A 53 13.80 -18.30 3.85
C ARG A 53 12.53 -18.91 3.28
N LEU A 54 11.49 -18.99 4.09
CA LEU A 54 10.11 -19.19 3.66
C LEU A 54 9.34 -17.91 3.97
N THR A 55 8.63 -17.38 2.98
CA THR A 55 7.83 -16.17 3.13
C THR A 55 6.47 -16.37 2.49
N THR A 56 5.43 -16.36 3.29
CA THR A 56 4.04 -16.19 2.82
C THR A 56 3.66 -14.74 2.97
N ARG A 57 3.30 -14.10 1.86
CA ARG A 57 2.77 -12.74 1.80
C ARG A 57 1.28 -12.79 1.52
N THR A 58 0.49 -12.17 2.38
CA THR A 58 -0.94 -11.97 2.20
C THR A 58 -1.19 -10.48 2.01
N VAL A 59 -1.71 -10.11 0.84
CA VAL A 59 -2.14 -8.74 0.52
C VAL A 59 -3.66 -8.72 0.51
N GLU A 60 -4.22 -7.79 1.26
CA GLU A 60 -5.66 -7.60 1.40
C GLU A 60 -6.01 -6.15 1.16
N VAL A 61 -7.07 -5.92 0.40
CA VAL A 61 -7.55 -4.60 0.01
C VAL A 61 -8.96 -4.41 0.54
N PHE A 62 -9.20 -3.25 1.12
CA PHE A 62 -10.47 -2.83 1.68
C PHE A 62 -10.83 -1.46 1.10
N ASP A 63 -12.11 -1.30 0.77
CA ASP A 63 -12.74 -0.08 0.27
C ASP A 63 -13.67 0.58 1.32
N ASP A 64 -13.83 -0.05 2.48
CA ASP A 64 -14.54 0.55 3.61
C ASP A 64 -13.68 1.66 4.26
N LEU A 65 -13.98 2.90 3.91
CA LEU A 65 -13.31 4.08 4.45
C LEU A 65 -14.01 4.66 5.69
N ASN A 66 -15.00 3.97 6.26
CA ASN A 66 -15.75 4.50 7.41
C ASN A 66 -14.81 4.79 8.59
N GLY A 67 -14.80 6.05 9.03
CA GLY A 67 -13.96 6.53 10.14
C GLY A 67 -12.49 6.76 9.79
N ILE A 68 -12.11 6.68 8.50
CA ILE A 68 -10.81 7.19 8.04
C ILE A 68 -10.82 8.72 8.10
N ASP A 69 -9.68 9.28 8.46
CA ASP A 69 -9.47 10.72 8.48
C ASP A 69 -9.48 11.28 7.04
N LEU A 70 -10.53 12.02 6.69
CA LEU A 70 -10.76 12.59 5.36
C LEU A 70 -9.70 13.61 4.92
N SER A 71 -8.81 14.06 5.82
CA SER A 71 -7.68 14.90 5.43
C SER A 71 -6.63 14.18 4.60
N TRP A 72 -6.72 12.85 4.48
CA TRP A 72 -6.01 12.12 3.43
C TRP A 72 -6.77 12.24 2.10
N ALA A 73 -6.43 13.26 1.34
CA ALA A 73 -7.05 13.56 0.06
C ALA A 73 -7.02 12.35 -0.89
N GLY A 74 -8.18 12.02 -1.46
CA GLY A 74 -8.31 11.06 -2.54
C GLY A 74 -8.09 9.58 -2.17
N ILE A 75 -8.05 9.19 -0.89
CA ILE A 75 -8.01 7.76 -0.53
C ILE A 75 -9.21 7.03 -1.15
N LYS A 76 -8.93 5.86 -1.73
CA LYS A 76 -9.93 4.92 -2.25
C LYS A 76 -9.75 3.50 -1.72
N ASP A 77 -8.50 3.06 -1.55
CA ASP A 77 -8.17 1.72 -1.05
C ASP A 77 -7.29 1.78 0.20
N LEU A 78 -7.59 0.90 1.16
CA LEU A 78 -6.76 0.56 2.31
C LEU A 78 -6.16 -0.82 2.09
N ILE A 79 -4.86 -0.97 2.35
CA ILE A 79 -4.15 -2.22 2.07
C ILE A 79 -3.48 -2.72 3.35
N ARG A 80 -3.66 -4.01 3.65
CA ARG A 80 -2.87 -4.74 4.64
C ARG A 80 -1.96 -5.74 3.92
N VAL A 81 -0.67 -5.66 4.21
CA VAL A 81 0.32 -6.64 3.78
C VAL A 81 0.86 -7.36 5.01
N GLN A 82 0.53 -8.63 5.13
CA GLN A 82 1.07 -9.51 6.17
C GLN A 82 2.14 -10.41 5.58
N ARG A 83 3.28 -10.53 6.25
CA ARG A 83 4.38 -11.42 5.88
C ARG A 83 4.66 -12.35 7.04
N THR A 84 4.67 -13.64 6.76
CA THR A 84 4.95 -14.68 7.75
C THR A 84 5.89 -15.72 7.18
N GLY A 85 6.58 -16.45 8.06
CA GLY A 85 7.37 -17.61 7.68
C GLY A 85 8.65 -17.68 8.48
N THR A 86 9.74 -18.11 7.86
CA THR A 86 11.02 -18.32 8.52
C THR A 86 12.16 -17.61 7.79
N ARG A 87 13.13 -17.08 8.54
CA ARG A 87 14.36 -16.47 8.02
C ARG A 87 15.54 -16.96 8.85
N GLY A 88 16.48 -17.67 8.22
CA GLY A 88 17.62 -18.25 8.94
C GLY A 88 17.19 -19.25 10.03
N GLY A 89 16.10 -19.98 9.81
CA GLY A 89 15.54 -20.92 10.79
C GLY A 89 14.67 -20.30 11.88
N GLN A 90 14.59 -18.97 11.98
CA GLN A 90 13.76 -18.29 12.98
C GLN A 90 12.41 -17.85 12.40
N PRO A 91 11.28 -18.05 13.10
CA PRO A 91 9.99 -17.55 12.66
C PRO A 91 9.95 -16.02 12.68
N TYR A 92 9.21 -15.43 11.75
CA TYR A 92 8.96 -13.98 11.75
C TYR A 92 7.54 -13.68 11.30
N HIS A 93 7.05 -12.52 11.75
CA HIS A 93 5.76 -11.96 11.41
C HIS A 93 5.89 -10.45 11.27
N GLU A 94 5.44 -9.90 10.15
CA GLU A 94 5.45 -8.46 9.85
C GLU A 94 4.10 -8.07 9.25
N VAL A 95 3.55 -6.94 9.69
CA VAL A 95 2.35 -6.34 9.10
C VAL A 95 2.70 -4.92 8.70
N VAL A 96 2.41 -4.58 7.45
CA VAL A 96 2.56 -3.23 6.91
C VAL A 96 1.24 -2.80 6.30
N CYS A 97 0.77 -1.62 6.68
CA CYS A 97 -0.45 -1.03 6.12
C CYS A 97 -0.11 0.05 5.09
N TYR A 98 -0.94 0.19 4.07
CA TYR A 98 -0.85 1.25 3.07
C TYR A 98 -2.20 1.91 2.85
N ILE A 99 -2.15 3.13 2.34
CA ILE A 99 -3.30 3.84 1.79
C ILE A 99 -3.02 4.22 0.35
N SER A 100 -4.06 4.22 -0.49
CA SER A 100 -3.96 4.41 -1.92
C SER A 100 -5.08 5.28 -2.45
N SER A 101 -4.76 6.16 -3.41
CA SER A 101 -5.77 6.86 -4.23
C SER A 101 -6.19 6.10 -5.49
N LEU A 102 -5.47 5.02 -5.81
CA LEU A 102 -5.82 4.06 -6.86
C LEU A 102 -6.81 3.01 -6.32
N ILE A 103 -7.67 2.52 -7.22
CA ILE A 103 -8.52 1.34 -7.00
C ILE A 103 -7.91 0.15 -7.75
N HIS A 104 -7.21 -0.73 -7.05
CA HIS A 104 -6.53 -1.88 -7.66
C HIS A 104 -6.89 -3.19 -6.94
N SER A 105 -6.64 -4.33 -7.57
CA SER A 105 -6.72 -5.63 -6.93
C SER A 105 -5.55 -5.88 -5.98
N ALA A 106 -5.71 -6.83 -5.04
CA ALA A 106 -4.63 -7.23 -4.14
C ALA A 106 -3.39 -7.73 -4.90
N ARG A 107 -3.58 -8.37 -6.06
CA ARG A 107 -2.47 -8.83 -6.90
C ARG A 107 -1.71 -7.67 -7.53
N GLU A 108 -2.41 -6.66 -8.04
CA GLU A 108 -1.78 -5.48 -8.62
C GLU A 108 -1.00 -4.69 -7.57
N PHE A 109 -1.56 -4.51 -6.36
CA PHE A 109 -0.81 -3.93 -5.25
C PHE A 109 0.38 -4.80 -4.84
N ALA A 110 0.24 -6.13 -4.81
CA ALA A 110 1.36 -7.02 -4.50
C ALA A 110 2.50 -6.85 -5.51
N CYS A 111 2.19 -6.80 -6.80
CA CYS A 111 3.15 -6.54 -7.86
C CYS A 111 3.79 -5.16 -7.72
N GLY A 112 2.99 -4.10 -7.50
CA GLY A 112 3.48 -2.74 -7.33
C GLY A 112 4.38 -2.59 -6.10
N ILE A 113 3.96 -3.09 -4.95
CA ILE A 113 4.74 -3.04 -3.70
C ILE A 113 6.04 -3.83 -3.82
N ARG A 114 6.02 -5.00 -4.48
CA ARG A 114 7.21 -5.84 -4.69
C ARG A 114 8.17 -5.24 -5.72
N GLY A 115 7.64 -4.68 -6.80
CA GLY A 115 8.38 -3.98 -7.84
C GLY A 115 8.96 -2.64 -7.39
N HIS A 116 8.83 -2.29 -6.10
CA HIS A 116 9.19 -0.98 -5.57
C HIS A 116 8.44 0.10 -6.35
N TRP A 117 7.10 0.12 -6.26
CA TRP A 117 6.32 1.30 -6.64
C TRP A 117 7.01 2.48 -5.99
N SER A 118 7.71 3.24 -6.84
CA SER A 118 8.74 4.18 -6.49
C SER A 118 8.15 5.21 -5.55
N ILE A 119 8.26 4.93 -4.25
CA ILE A 119 8.22 5.93 -3.21
C ILE A 119 9.36 6.89 -3.63
N GLU A 120 8.99 8.02 -4.25
CA GLU A 120 9.83 9.08 -4.85
C GLU A 120 10.00 9.16 -6.39
N ASN A 121 9.18 8.52 -7.25
CA ASN A 121 9.28 8.83 -8.70
C ASN A 121 7.96 8.95 -9.50
N ARG A 122 7.01 9.70 -8.95
CA ARG A 122 6.06 10.50 -9.76
C ARG A 122 6.29 12.01 -9.58
N LEU A 123 7.57 12.40 -9.47
CA LEU A 123 8.00 13.77 -9.82
C LEU A 123 8.32 13.90 -11.32
N HIS A 124 8.25 12.81 -12.08
CA HIS A 124 8.16 12.78 -13.54
C HIS A 124 6.96 11.85 -13.80
N TRP A 125 5.89 12.23 -14.49
CA TRP A 125 5.82 12.59 -15.90
C TRP A 125 4.81 13.74 -16.13
N ILE A 126 5.29 14.99 -16.07
CA ILE A 126 5.08 15.93 -17.16
C ILE A 126 6.45 16.09 -17.81
N LYS A 127 6.80 15.22 -18.76
CA LYS A 127 7.65 15.53 -19.92
C LYS A 127 7.76 14.30 -20.84
N ASP A 128 6.74 14.14 -21.65
CA ASP A 128 6.98 13.79 -23.06
C ASP A 128 6.14 14.77 -23.90
N VAL A 129 6.52 16.06 -23.80
CA VAL A 129 6.22 17.01 -24.86
C VAL A 129 7.30 16.76 -25.88
N VAL A 130 6.94 16.04 -26.93
CA VAL A 130 7.69 16.02 -28.18
C VAL A 130 7.79 17.47 -28.64
N MET A 131 8.91 18.13 -28.37
CA MET A 131 9.34 19.30 -29.12
C MET A 131 9.79 18.78 -30.49
N LYS A 132 8.86 18.82 -31.44
CA LYS A 132 9.20 18.91 -32.86
C LYS A 132 9.21 20.39 -33.20
N GLU A 133 10.39 20.96 -33.25
CA GLU A 133 10.75 21.96 -34.27
C GLU A 133 11.64 21.23 -35.29
#